data_AF-A0A7C2H9G8-F1
#
_entry.id   AF-A0A7C2H9G8-F1
#
_cell.length_a   1.000
_cell.length_b   1.000
_cell.length_c   1.000
_cell.angle_alpha   90.00
_cell.angle_beta   90.00
_cell.angle_gamma   90.00
#
_symmetry.space_group_name_H-M   'P 1'
#
loop_
_entity.id
_entity.type
_entity.pdbx_description
1 polymer ?
#
loop_
_entity_poly.entity_id
_entity_poly.type
_entity_poly.pdbx_seq_one_letter_code
_entity_poly.pdbx_strand_id
1 'polypeptide(L)'
;MPVLSDRDVRKLILEGKIVIEPLDLQEQLMPIGIDLRLGNEFRLFNTQAKGFIDPAKDGIAELTKLVRVKDGEPFIIHPNEFVLGVTKEYVKLPDDIAARIDGRSSLGRLGIVVHSTSGHVDPGFEGRLTLEISNIGRLPVALYPGMKFCSLIFEKLTSPVEKSYKEFGKYVGQREPLESKIAEEFRKKRD
;
A
#
# COMPACT_ATOMS: atom_id res chain seq x y z
N MET A 1 -9.60 17.91 5.93
CA MET A 1 -10.85 17.20 5.56
C MET A 1 -11.31 16.39 6.77
N PRO A 2 -12.61 16.36 7.09
CA PRO A 2 -13.10 15.48 8.16
C PRO A 2 -12.89 14.02 7.75
N VAL A 3 -12.47 13.19 8.70
CA VAL A 3 -12.31 11.73 8.52
C VAL A 3 -13.56 10.99 9.01
N LEU A 4 -13.79 9.78 8.50
CA LEU A 4 -14.88 8.93 8.97
C LEU A 4 -14.57 8.32 10.33
N SER A 5 -15.57 8.31 11.22
CA SER A 5 -15.47 7.64 12.51
C SER A 5 -15.54 6.12 12.37
N ASP A 6 -15.10 5.38 13.38
CA ASP A 6 -15.27 3.93 13.49
C ASP A 6 -16.71 3.46 13.20
N ARG A 7 -17.72 4.20 13.67
CA ARG A 7 -19.14 3.93 13.42
C ARG A 7 -19.48 4.03 11.95
N ASP A 8 -19.02 5.08 11.29
CA ASP A 8 -19.28 5.32 9.86
C ASP A 8 -18.52 4.34 8.98
N VAL A 9 -17.25 4.08 9.28
CA VAL A 9 -16.42 3.07 8.60
C VAL A 9 -17.08 1.69 8.71
N ARG A 10 -17.47 1.28 9.92
CA ARG A 10 -18.18 0.02 10.15
C ARG A 10 -19.46 -0.06 9.32
N LYS A 11 -20.26 1.00 9.31
CA LYS A 11 -21.51 1.06 8.53
C LYS A 11 -21.24 0.86 7.04
N LEU A 12 -20.29 1.59 6.46
CA LEU A 12 -19.96 1.49 5.03
C LEU A 12 -19.42 0.10 4.64
N ILE A 13 -18.67 -0.56 5.54
CA ILE A 13 -18.19 -1.93 5.34
C ILE A 13 -19.35 -2.92 5.37
N LEU A 14 -20.25 -2.83 6.36
CA LEU A 14 -21.42 -3.71 6.47
C LEU A 14 -22.42 -3.51 5.33
N GLU A 15 -22.50 -2.30 4.77
CA GLU A 15 -23.28 -2.01 3.55
C GLU A 15 -22.58 -2.48 2.26
N GLY A 16 -21.34 -3.00 2.34
CA GLY A 16 -20.57 -3.46 1.18
C GLY A 16 -20.03 -2.34 0.28
N LYS A 17 -20.11 -1.08 0.71
CA LYS A 17 -19.58 0.07 -0.05
C LYS A 17 -18.06 0.11 -0.01
N ILE A 18 -17.49 -0.12 1.18
CA ILE A 18 -16.06 -0.32 1.37
C ILE A 18 -15.84 -1.82 1.53
N VAL A 19 -15.00 -2.41 0.68
CA VAL A 19 -14.65 -3.84 0.79
C VAL A 19 -13.21 -3.94 1.26
N ILE A 20 -12.96 -4.71 2.32
CA ILE A 20 -11.63 -5.04 2.80
C ILE A 20 -11.64 -6.53 3.12
N GLU A 21 -10.80 -7.31 2.45
CA GLU A 21 -10.85 -8.77 2.56
C GLU A 21 -9.44 -9.40 2.56
N PRO A 22 -9.11 -10.28 3.53
CA PRO A 22 -9.93 -10.68 4.68
C PRO A 22 -9.95 -9.61 5.79
N LEU A 23 -11.10 -9.38 6.43
CA LEU A 23 -11.23 -8.40 7.53
C LEU A 23 -11.82 -9.01 8.78
N ASP A 24 -11.18 -8.76 9.92
CA ASP A 24 -11.74 -8.95 11.26
C ASP A 24 -12.08 -7.59 11.87
N LEU A 25 -13.36 -7.23 11.89
CA LEU A 25 -13.84 -5.95 12.41
C LEU A 25 -13.68 -5.80 13.93
N GLN A 26 -13.54 -6.89 14.69
CA GLN A 26 -13.32 -6.79 16.13
C GLN A 26 -11.87 -6.38 16.41
N GLU A 27 -10.94 -6.93 15.64
CA GLU A 27 -9.51 -6.71 15.82
C GLU A 27 -8.97 -5.50 15.07
N GLN A 28 -9.50 -5.21 13.88
CA GLN A 28 -8.89 -4.24 12.96
C GLN A 28 -9.58 -2.88 12.96
N LEU A 29 -10.80 -2.75 13.49
CA LEU A 29 -11.48 -1.45 13.56
C LEU A 29 -10.86 -0.55 14.62
N MET A 30 -10.43 0.62 14.19
CA MET A 30 -9.84 1.68 14.99
C MET A 30 -10.77 2.90 15.02
N PRO A 31 -10.61 3.84 15.96
CA PRO A 31 -11.52 5.00 16.13
C PRO A 31 -11.80 5.82 14.86
N ILE A 32 -10.87 5.82 13.90
CA ILE A 32 -10.97 6.59 12.65
C ILE A 32 -10.58 5.77 11.41
N GLY A 33 -10.53 4.43 11.49
CA GLY A 33 -9.98 3.65 10.39
C GLY A 33 -9.90 2.15 10.61
N ILE A 34 -9.15 1.47 9.74
CA ILE A 34 -8.93 0.02 9.79
C ILE A 34 -7.42 -0.27 9.78
N ASP A 35 -6.92 -0.98 10.79
CA ASP A 35 -5.57 -1.52 10.76
C ASP A 35 -5.48 -2.64 9.70
N LEU A 36 -4.58 -2.49 8.73
CA LEU A 36 -4.25 -3.51 7.74
C LEU A 36 -3.02 -4.30 8.16
N ARG A 37 -2.93 -5.53 7.66
CA ARG A 37 -1.83 -6.45 7.97
C ARG A 37 -0.82 -6.49 6.83
N LEU A 38 0.41 -6.83 7.16
CA LEU A 38 1.47 -7.05 6.18
C LEU A 38 1.23 -8.37 5.42
N GLY A 39 1.37 -8.36 4.10
CA GLY A 39 1.43 -9.57 3.26
C GLY A 39 2.73 -10.33 3.44
N ASN A 40 2.93 -11.41 2.67
CA ASN A 40 4.17 -12.17 2.69
C ASN A 40 5.03 -11.97 1.45
N GLU A 41 4.58 -11.13 0.51
CA GLU A 41 5.29 -10.81 -0.72
C GLU A 41 6.03 -9.48 -0.60
N PHE A 42 7.33 -9.51 -0.92
CA PHE A 42 8.22 -8.37 -0.90
C PHE A 42 8.97 -8.28 -2.22
N ARG A 43 9.16 -7.07 -2.74
CA ARG A 43 9.96 -6.82 -3.93
C ARG A 43 11.19 -6.02 -3.55
N LEU A 44 12.35 -6.64 -3.74
CA LEU A 44 13.66 -6.08 -3.43
C LEU A 44 14.27 -5.44 -4.68
N PHE A 45 15.08 -4.40 -4.49
CA PHE A 45 15.84 -3.75 -5.55
C PHE A 45 17.24 -4.34 -5.65
N ASN A 46 17.64 -4.74 -6.85
CA ASN A 46 19.01 -5.14 -7.17
C ASN A 46 19.82 -3.91 -7.58
N THR A 47 20.48 -3.29 -6.61
CA THR A 47 21.25 -2.06 -6.79
C THR A 47 22.55 -2.25 -7.58
N GLN A 48 22.98 -3.50 -7.85
CA GLN A 48 24.20 -3.78 -8.60
C GLN A 48 23.97 -3.93 -10.11
N ALA A 49 22.71 -4.02 -10.56
CA ALA A 49 22.38 -4.34 -11.94
C ALA A 49 22.55 -3.16 -12.91
N LYS A 50 22.32 -1.91 -12.47
CA LYS A 50 22.47 -0.69 -13.28
C LYS A 50 22.97 0.47 -12.41
N GLY A 51 23.73 1.39 -12.99
CA GLY A 51 24.27 2.55 -12.28
C GLY A 51 23.24 3.62 -11.91
N PHE A 52 22.07 3.61 -12.54
CA PHE A 52 20.95 4.53 -12.25
C PHE A 52 19.63 3.98 -12.79
N ILE A 53 18.52 4.58 -12.36
CA ILE A 53 17.16 4.32 -12.87
C ILE A 53 16.74 5.51 -13.75
N ASP A 54 16.38 5.22 -15.01
CA ASP A 54 15.77 6.19 -15.93
C ASP A 54 14.25 5.95 -15.99
N PRO A 55 13.41 6.83 -15.42
CA PRO A 55 11.96 6.62 -15.37
C PRO A 55 11.29 6.65 -16.75
N ALA A 56 11.97 7.18 -17.78
CA ALA A 56 11.44 7.22 -19.15
C ALA A 56 11.72 5.94 -19.95
N LYS A 57 12.50 5.00 -19.38
CA LYS A 57 12.89 3.75 -20.04
C LYS A 57 12.31 2.54 -19.34
N ASP A 58 12.10 1.51 -20.13
CA ASP A 58 11.76 0.19 -19.64
C ASP A 58 12.93 -0.48 -18.91
N GLY A 59 12.64 -1.61 -18.26
CA GLY A 59 13.66 -2.41 -17.56
C GLY A 59 13.79 -2.11 -16.07
N ILE A 60 12.82 -1.41 -15.45
CA ILE A 60 12.68 -1.35 -13.98
C ILE A 60 12.38 -2.76 -13.42
N ALA A 61 11.60 -3.57 -14.14
CA ALA A 61 11.29 -4.94 -13.73
C ALA A 61 12.56 -5.78 -13.50
N GLU A 62 13.58 -5.62 -14.35
CA GLU A 62 14.89 -6.30 -14.26
C GLU A 62 15.70 -5.88 -13.03
N LEU A 63 15.41 -4.70 -12.47
CA LEU A 63 16.07 -4.16 -11.28
C LEU A 63 15.43 -4.65 -9.99
N THR A 64 14.40 -5.48 -10.07
CA THR A 64 13.68 -5.92 -8.88
C THR A 64 13.46 -7.43 -8.87
N LYS A 65 13.31 -7.98 -7.69
CA LYS A 65 12.99 -9.40 -7.51
C LYS A 65 11.88 -9.54 -6.48
N LEU A 66 10.83 -10.28 -6.85
CA LEU A 66 9.80 -10.71 -5.93
C LEU A 66 10.32 -11.87 -5.06
N VAL A 67 10.12 -11.75 -3.76
CA VAL A 67 10.41 -12.77 -2.75
C VAL A 67 9.15 -12.99 -1.93
N ARG A 68 8.90 -14.24 -1.57
CA ARG A 68 7.81 -14.62 -0.67
C ARG A 68 8.41 -15.22 0.60
N VAL A 69 8.01 -14.69 1.74
CA VAL A 69 8.40 -15.19 3.05
C VAL A 69 7.47 -16.34 3.43
N LYS A 70 8.03 -17.41 3.99
CA LYS A 70 7.25 -18.57 4.43
C LYS A 70 6.45 -18.23 5.68
N ASP A 71 5.37 -18.94 5.90
CA ASP A 71 4.55 -18.77 7.09
C ASP A 71 5.37 -19.01 8.35
N GLY A 72 5.26 -18.09 9.32
CA GLY A 72 6.02 -18.14 10.58
C GLY A 72 7.43 -17.56 10.50
N GLU A 73 7.96 -17.27 9.31
CA GLU A 73 9.27 -16.61 9.14
C GLU A 73 9.11 -15.08 9.02
N PRO A 74 10.08 -14.28 9.52
CA PRO A 74 10.09 -12.85 9.30
C PRO A 74 10.82 -12.45 8.00
N PHE A 75 10.43 -11.32 7.43
CA PHE A 75 11.29 -10.53 6.55
C PHE A 75 12.19 -9.63 7.40
N ILE A 76 13.51 -9.73 7.24
CA ILE A 76 14.44 -8.83 7.95
C ILE A 76 14.74 -7.64 7.06
N ILE A 77 14.36 -6.44 7.50
CA ILE A 77 14.71 -5.18 6.82
C ILE A 77 15.88 -4.51 7.55
N HIS A 78 17.00 -4.35 6.86
CA HIS A 78 18.20 -3.73 7.40
C HIS A 78 18.13 -2.19 7.35
N PRO A 79 18.89 -1.48 8.21
CA PRO A 79 19.02 -0.03 8.13
C PRO A 79 19.36 0.45 6.72
N ASN A 80 18.70 1.53 6.27
CA ASN A 80 18.82 2.13 4.94
C ASN A 80 18.34 1.27 3.76
N GLU A 81 17.65 0.15 4.02
CA GLU A 81 16.99 -0.60 2.96
C GLU A 81 15.62 -0.01 2.62
N PHE A 82 15.28 -0.12 1.33
CA PHE A 82 13.99 0.19 0.76
C PHE A 82 13.46 -1.05 0.02
N VAL A 83 12.25 -1.48 0.35
CA VAL A 83 11.57 -2.60 -0.31
C VAL A 83 10.11 -2.25 -0.57
N LEU A 84 9.52 -2.86 -1.60
CA LEU A 84 8.07 -2.81 -1.75
C LEU A 84 7.46 -4.01 -1.02
N GLY A 85 6.59 -3.75 -0.06
CA GLY A 85 5.70 -4.75 0.53
C GLY A 85 4.30 -4.61 -0.05
N VAL A 86 3.39 -5.44 0.43
CA VAL A 86 1.96 -5.35 0.08
C VAL A 86 1.12 -5.62 1.33
N THR A 87 -0.07 -5.04 1.44
CA THR A 87 -1.03 -5.41 2.50
C THR A 87 -1.50 -6.85 2.31
N LYS A 88 -1.93 -7.53 3.37
CA LYS A 88 -2.60 -8.83 3.28
C LYS A 88 -3.99 -8.66 2.67
N GLU A 89 -4.66 -7.60 3.07
CA GLU A 89 -6.01 -7.28 2.65
C GLU A 89 -6.06 -6.70 1.25
N TYR A 90 -7.07 -7.15 0.51
CA TYR A 90 -7.57 -6.54 -0.71
C TYR A 90 -8.60 -5.48 -0.36
N VAL A 91 -8.49 -4.29 -0.94
CA VAL A 91 -9.32 -3.12 -0.65
C VAL A 91 -10.08 -2.72 -1.91
N LYS A 92 -11.36 -2.38 -1.78
CA LYS A 92 -12.16 -1.70 -2.81
C LYS A 92 -12.86 -0.48 -2.21
N LEU A 93 -12.71 0.66 -2.87
CA LEU A 93 -13.38 1.91 -2.50
C LEU A 93 -14.46 2.28 -3.53
N PRO A 94 -15.56 2.93 -3.10
CA PRO A 94 -16.52 3.56 -4.00
C PRO A 94 -15.96 4.86 -4.58
N ASP A 95 -16.67 5.47 -5.53
CA ASP A 95 -16.24 6.69 -6.22
C ASP A 95 -16.41 7.98 -5.38
N ASP A 96 -17.00 7.89 -4.19
CA ASP A 96 -17.24 9.03 -3.27
C ASP A 96 -16.41 8.96 -1.97
N ILE A 97 -15.50 7.99 -1.85
CA ILE A 97 -14.60 7.82 -0.70
C ILE A 97 -13.16 7.73 -1.19
N ALA A 98 -12.30 8.57 -0.62
CA ALA A 98 -10.85 8.37 -0.67
C ALA A 98 -10.37 7.75 0.65
N ALA A 99 -9.15 7.21 0.65
CA ALA A 99 -8.50 6.82 1.88
C ALA A 99 -7.03 7.26 1.90
N ARG A 100 -6.43 7.23 3.08
CA ARG A 100 -4.98 7.36 3.23
C ARG A 100 -4.42 6.24 4.10
N ILE A 101 -3.20 5.84 3.79
CA ILE A 101 -2.41 4.90 4.56
C ILE A 101 -1.64 5.73 5.58
N ASP A 102 -1.84 5.46 6.86
CA ASP A 102 -1.03 6.00 7.95
C ASP A 102 -0.14 4.89 8.53
N GLY A 103 1.09 5.23 8.90
CA GLY A 103 1.97 4.36 9.66
C GLY A 103 1.50 4.19 11.11
N ARG A 104 1.82 3.05 11.71
CA ARG A 104 1.53 2.82 13.14
C ARG A 104 2.62 3.45 13.98
N SER A 105 2.25 4.21 15.01
CA SER A 105 3.22 4.88 15.91
C SER A 105 4.26 3.89 16.48
N SER A 106 3.84 2.67 16.82
CA SER A 106 4.74 1.63 17.33
C SER A 106 5.84 1.23 16.33
N LEU A 107 5.53 1.19 15.04
CA LEU A 107 6.52 0.91 13.98
C LEU A 107 7.40 2.13 13.70
N GLY A 108 6.81 3.33 13.71
CA GLY A 108 7.58 4.57 13.57
C GLY A 108 8.65 4.74 14.65
N ARG A 109 8.36 4.30 15.89
CA ARG A 109 9.34 4.29 17.00
C ARG A 109 10.50 3.30 16.81
N LEU A 110 10.38 2.35 15.89
CA LEU A 110 11.46 1.45 15.46
C LEU A 110 12.21 1.97 14.23
N GLY A 111 11.82 3.14 13.70
CA GLY A 111 12.37 3.69 12.47
C GLY A 111 11.79 3.03 11.20
N ILE A 112 10.64 2.38 11.29
CA ILE A 112 9.98 1.81 10.11
C ILE A 112 9.02 2.82 9.50
N VAL A 113 9.28 3.15 8.24
CA VAL A 113 8.42 3.96 7.38
C VAL A 113 7.61 3.00 6.52
N VAL A 114 6.28 3.18 6.47
CA VAL A 114 5.36 2.25 5.77
C VAL A 114 5.02 2.69 4.35
N HIS A 115 5.07 4.00 4.10
CA HIS A 115 4.97 4.61 2.78
C HIS A 115 5.83 5.88 2.80
N SER A 116 6.44 6.24 1.66
CA SER A 116 7.32 7.41 1.58
C SER A 116 6.67 8.57 0.84
N THR A 117 5.81 8.30 -0.15
CA THR A 117 5.30 9.34 -1.05
C THR A 117 3.80 9.25 -1.34
N SER A 118 3.30 8.07 -1.69
CA SER A 118 1.90 7.89 -2.08
C SER A 118 1.06 7.30 -0.95
N GLY A 119 0.80 8.11 0.07
CA GLY A 119 -0.08 7.74 1.17
C GLY A 119 -1.57 7.71 0.79
N HIS A 120 -1.97 8.24 -0.36
CA HIS A 120 -3.39 8.34 -0.76
C HIS A 120 -3.85 7.10 -1.56
N VAL A 121 -5.11 6.73 -1.37
CA VAL A 121 -5.82 5.69 -2.09
C VAL A 121 -7.02 6.35 -2.77
N ASP A 122 -7.01 6.33 -4.09
CA ASP A 122 -8.00 7.03 -4.90
C ASP A 122 -9.40 6.39 -4.82
N PRO A 123 -10.47 7.18 -4.99
CA PRO A 123 -11.82 6.66 -5.16
C PRO A 123 -11.90 5.68 -6.34
N GLY A 124 -12.65 4.61 -6.14
CA GLY A 124 -12.72 3.51 -7.10
C GLY A 124 -11.49 2.59 -7.10
N PHE A 125 -10.47 2.84 -6.27
CA PHE A 125 -9.34 1.90 -6.15
C PHE A 125 -9.83 0.50 -5.81
N GLU A 126 -9.16 -0.49 -6.39
CA GLU A 126 -9.43 -1.91 -6.18
C GLU A 126 -8.09 -2.66 -6.23
N GLY A 127 -7.70 -3.36 -5.17
CA GLY A 127 -6.43 -4.08 -5.10
C GLY A 127 -5.88 -4.27 -3.68
N ARG A 128 -4.78 -5.01 -3.53
CA ARG A 128 -3.93 -4.96 -2.33
C ARG A 128 -3.03 -3.73 -2.42
N LEU A 129 -2.78 -3.05 -1.32
CA LEU A 129 -2.01 -1.80 -1.33
C LEU A 129 -0.51 -2.11 -1.31
N THR A 130 0.24 -1.55 -2.25
CA THR A 130 1.71 -1.60 -2.21
C THR A 130 2.21 -0.67 -1.10
N LEU A 131 3.17 -1.14 -0.33
CA LEU A 131 3.79 -0.43 0.79
C LEU A 131 5.23 -0.10 0.41
N GLU A 132 5.64 1.15 0.57
CA GLU A 132 7.01 1.63 0.31
C GLU A 132 7.79 1.59 1.64
N ILE A 133 8.27 0.40 2.00
CA ILE A 133 8.80 0.12 3.34
C ILE A 133 10.27 0.49 3.40
N SER A 134 10.62 1.35 4.35
CA SER A 134 12.01 1.72 4.64
C SER A 134 12.36 1.57 6.11
N ASN A 135 13.61 1.20 6.39
CA ASN A 135 14.16 1.24 7.75
C ASN A 135 15.14 2.41 7.88
N ILE A 136 14.69 3.50 8.50
CA ILE A 136 15.51 4.67 8.84
C ILE A 136 16.10 4.56 10.27
N GLY A 137 15.85 3.45 10.95
CA GLY A 137 16.42 3.13 12.25
C GLY A 137 17.88 2.68 12.16
N ARG A 138 18.43 2.25 13.30
CA ARG A 138 19.85 1.85 13.42
C ARG A 138 20.06 0.34 13.53
N LEU A 139 18.99 -0.43 13.69
CA LEU A 139 19.03 -1.89 13.84
C LEU A 139 18.12 -2.53 12.79
N PRO A 140 18.45 -3.75 12.32
CA PRO A 140 17.53 -4.54 11.53
C PRO A 140 16.23 -4.80 12.30
N VAL A 141 15.11 -4.83 11.59
CA VAL A 141 13.79 -5.09 12.17
C VAL A 141 13.18 -6.31 11.49
N ALA A 142 12.66 -7.24 12.30
CA ALA A 142 11.91 -8.39 11.80
C ALA A 142 10.45 -7.99 11.54
N LEU A 143 10.02 -8.09 10.28
CA LEU A 143 8.65 -7.86 9.86
C LEU A 143 7.96 -9.19 9.61
N TYR A 144 6.93 -9.49 10.39
CA TYR A 144 6.21 -10.77 10.28
C TYR A 144 4.98 -10.60 9.39
N PRO A 145 4.84 -11.39 8.30
CA PRO A 145 3.60 -11.45 7.55
C PRO A 145 2.40 -11.71 8.47
N GLY A 146 1.32 -10.96 8.28
CA GLY A 146 0.12 -11.00 9.10
C GLY A 146 0.12 -10.04 10.30
N MET A 147 1.23 -9.37 10.65
CA MET A 147 1.23 -8.34 11.69
C MET A 147 0.44 -7.11 11.24
N LYS A 148 -0.27 -6.43 12.16
CA LYS A 148 -0.89 -5.11 11.91
C LYS A 148 0.22 -4.10 11.59
N PHE A 149 0.19 -3.50 10.39
CA PHE A 149 1.34 -2.81 9.81
C PHE A 149 1.05 -1.34 9.48
N CYS A 150 -0.09 -1.03 8.88
CA CYS A 150 -0.54 0.33 8.61
C CYS A 150 -2.03 0.47 8.94
N SER A 151 -2.54 1.68 8.92
CA SER A 151 -3.96 1.97 9.13
C SER A 151 -4.52 2.70 7.90
N LEU A 152 -5.68 2.28 7.42
CA LEU A 152 -6.44 3.05 6.44
C LEU A 152 -7.37 4.03 7.15
N ILE A 153 -7.25 5.31 6.80
CA ILE A 153 -8.15 6.36 7.25
C ILE A 153 -9.00 6.82 6.07
N PHE A 154 -10.32 6.87 6.26
CA PHE A 154 -11.27 7.12 5.19
C PHE A 154 -11.77 8.57 5.22
N GLU A 155 -11.93 9.13 4.03
CA GLU A 155 -12.37 10.50 3.84
C GLU A 155 -13.50 10.51 2.81
N LYS A 156 -14.64 11.12 3.19
CA LYS A 156 -15.74 11.30 2.26
C LYS A 156 -15.47 12.51 1.37
N LEU A 157 -15.64 12.32 0.07
CA LEU A 157 -15.55 13.41 -0.88
C LEU A 157 -16.77 14.32 -0.82
N THR A 158 -16.60 15.57 -1.25
CA THR A 158 -17.71 16.53 -1.38
C THR A 158 -18.74 16.09 -2.41
N SER A 159 -18.31 15.34 -3.41
CA SER A 159 -19.13 14.71 -4.47
C SER A 159 -18.37 13.50 -5.03
N PRO A 160 -19.04 12.53 -5.65
CA PRO A 160 -18.36 11.44 -6.37
C PRO A 160 -17.42 11.98 -7.45
N VAL A 161 -16.35 11.24 -7.75
CA VAL A 161 -15.43 11.59 -8.84
C VAL A 161 -16.09 11.40 -10.21
N GLU A 162 -15.73 12.25 -11.17
CA GLU A 162 -16.17 12.09 -12.57
C GLU A 162 -15.46 10.93 -13.28
N LYS A 163 -14.22 10.65 -12.88
CA LYS A 163 -13.38 9.57 -13.43
C LYS A 163 -12.85 8.72 -12.29
N SER A 164 -13.30 7.47 -12.25
CA SER A 164 -12.90 6.49 -11.26
C SER A 164 -11.45 6.05 -11.48
N TYR A 165 -10.72 5.73 -10.42
CA TYR A 165 -9.38 5.14 -10.56
C TYR A 165 -9.39 3.87 -11.43
N LYS A 166 -10.50 3.13 -11.48
CA LYS A 166 -10.67 1.95 -12.32
C LYS A 166 -10.48 2.22 -13.81
N GLU A 167 -10.72 3.44 -14.25
CA GLU A 167 -10.69 3.81 -15.68
C GLU A 167 -9.27 4.15 -16.18
N PHE A 168 -8.42 4.70 -15.31
CA PHE A 168 -7.10 5.21 -15.72
C PHE A 168 -5.93 4.67 -14.89
N GLY A 169 -6.21 4.02 -13.77
CA GLY A 169 -5.23 3.54 -12.82
C GLY A 169 -4.33 2.46 -13.42
N LYS A 170 -3.02 2.60 -13.23
CA LYS A 170 -2.03 1.64 -13.73
C LYS A 170 -2.00 0.34 -12.92
N TYR A 171 -2.52 0.39 -11.71
CA TYR A 171 -2.38 -0.64 -10.67
C TYR A 171 -3.72 -1.24 -10.22
N VAL A 172 -4.77 -1.08 -11.04
CA VAL A 172 -6.10 -1.64 -10.75
C VAL A 172 -6.02 -3.16 -10.64
N GLY A 173 -6.61 -3.71 -9.58
CA GLY A 173 -6.70 -5.13 -9.29
C GLY A 173 -5.40 -5.77 -8.80
N GLN A 174 -4.36 -4.99 -8.48
CA GLN A 174 -3.06 -5.55 -8.10
C GLN A 174 -3.16 -6.43 -6.85
N ARG A 175 -2.38 -7.52 -6.81
CA ARG A 175 -2.35 -8.47 -5.68
C ARG A 175 -0.96 -8.69 -5.09
N GLU A 176 0.05 -8.19 -5.78
CA GLU A 176 1.46 -8.28 -5.42
C GLU A 176 2.04 -6.87 -5.45
N PRO A 177 3.18 -6.61 -4.79
CA PRO A 177 3.89 -5.35 -4.96
C PRO A 177 4.44 -5.29 -6.39
N LEU A 178 3.66 -4.75 -7.33
CA LEU A 178 4.06 -4.61 -8.73
C LEU A 178 5.25 -3.64 -8.85
N GLU A 179 6.09 -3.86 -9.86
CA GLU A 179 7.08 -2.86 -10.26
C GLU A 179 6.41 -1.56 -10.76
N SER A 180 7.18 -0.47 -10.71
CA SER A 180 6.71 0.82 -11.19
C SER A 180 6.42 0.81 -12.69
N LYS A 181 5.24 1.30 -13.07
CA LYS A 181 4.79 1.52 -14.45
C LYS A 181 4.98 2.99 -14.90
N ILE A 182 5.97 3.68 -14.35
CA ILE A 182 6.19 5.10 -14.63
C ILE A 182 6.52 5.37 -16.11
N ALA A 183 7.24 4.45 -16.78
CA ALA A 183 7.61 4.59 -18.18
C ALA A 183 6.42 4.75 -19.15
N GLU A 184 5.24 4.22 -18.79
CA GLU A 184 4.01 4.36 -19.60
C GLU A 184 3.56 5.81 -19.77
N GLU A 185 3.88 6.71 -18.82
CA GLU A 185 3.56 8.13 -18.93
C GLU A 185 4.38 8.85 -20.00
N PHE A 186 5.58 8.36 -20.26
CA PHE A 186 6.48 8.96 -21.26
C PHE A 186 6.13 8.51 -22.68
N ARG A 187 5.44 7.38 -22.84
CA ARG A 187 4.96 6.90 -24.15
C ARG A 187 3.79 7.74 -24.67
N LYS A 188 2.85 8.09 -23.79
CA LYS A 188 1.64 8.86 -24.15
C LYS A 188 1.90 10.30 -24.63
N LYS A 189 3.12 10.83 -24.48
CA LYS A 189 3.50 12.18 -24.95
C LYS A 189 4.15 12.18 -26.35
N ARG A 190 4.29 11.02 -27.01
CA ARG A 190 4.99 10.87 -28.29
C ARG A 190 4.07 10.69 -29.50
N ASP A 191 2.77 10.71 -29.28
CA ASP A 191 1.72 10.80 -30.31
C ASP A 191 1.11 12.19 -30.30
#